data_AF-A0A0C1ZG31-F1
#
_entry.id   AF-A0A0C1ZG31-F1
#
_cell.length_a   1.000
_cell.length_b   1.000
_cell.length_c   1.000
_cell.angle_alpha   90.00
_cell.angle_beta   90.00
_cell.angle_gamma   90.00
#
_symmetry.space_group_name_H-M   'P 1'
#
loop_
_entity.id
_entity.type
_entity.pdbx_description
1 polymer ?
#
loop_
_entity_poly.entity_id
_entity_poly.type
_entity_poly.pdbx_seq_one_letter_code
_entity_poly.pdbx_strand_id
1 'polypeptide(L)'
;MLYVILIAAVVIFWLIAVDRPILKVKFEKGHISNVKGHIPPSFKHNLQDIAEHDPFDGEMKVYNQRTGMRLTFSKEVPKKVQQRIRNVFPHQGFKSTKGKKRA
;
A
#
# COMPACT_ATOMS: atom_id res chain seq x y z
N MET A 1 -4.81 -40.57 -5.35
CA MET A 1 -4.52 -39.84 -4.10
C MET A 1 -3.39 -38.82 -4.28
N LEU A 2 -2.22 -39.19 -4.83
CA LEU A 2 -1.09 -38.26 -5.05
C LEU A 2 -1.47 -37.00 -5.87
N TYR A 3 -2.21 -37.16 -6.98
CA TYR A 3 -2.63 -36.04 -7.82
C TYR A 3 -3.52 -35.02 -7.09
N VAL A 4 -4.39 -35.50 -6.20
CA VAL A 4 -5.27 -34.64 -5.39
C VAL A 4 -4.43 -33.79 -4.42
N ILE A 5 -3.41 -34.39 -3.81
CA ILE A 5 -2.49 -33.70 -2.90
C ILE A 5 -1.66 -32.65 -3.66
N LEU A 6 -1.16 -32.98 -4.85
CA LEU A 6 -0.43 -32.04 -5.71
C LEU A 6 -1.28 -30.84 -6.12
N ILE A 7 -2.52 -31.07 -6.56
CA ILE A 7 -3.44 -30.01 -6.95
C ILE A 7 -3.75 -29.11 -5.75
N ALA A 8 -4.02 -29.69 -4.58
CA ALA A 8 -4.25 -28.93 -3.34
C ALA A 8 -3.03 -28.06 -2.97
N ALA A 9 -1.82 -28.60 -3.08
CA ALA A 9 -0.59 -27.84 -2.81
C ALA A 9 -0.41 -26.65 -3.77
N VAL A 10 -0.67 -26.84 -5.06
CA VAL A 10 -0.62 -25.76 -6.07
C VAL A 10 -1.66 -24.68 -5.77
N VAL A 11 -2.90 -25.06 -5.41
CA VAL A 11 -3.96 -24.12 -5.07
C VAL A 11 -3.62 -23.31 -3.82
N ILE A 12 -3.12 -23.96 -2.77
CA ILE A 12 -2.70 -23.28 -1.54
C ILE A 12 -1.55 -22.31 -1.84
N PHE A 13 -0.55 -22.75 -2.61
CA PHE A 13 0.57 -21.90 -3.00
C PHE A 13 0.10 -20.68 -3.80
N TRP A 14 -0.81 -20.87 -4.75
CA TRP A 14 -1.41 -19.77 -5.50
C TRP A 14 -2.08 -18.77 -4.55
N LEU A 15 -2.95 -19.23 -3.65
CA LEU A 15 -3.68 -18.36 -2.73
C LEU A 15 -2.75 -17.50 -1.85
N ILE A 16 -1.59 -18.04 -1.45
CA ILE A 16 -0.60 -17.30 -0.65
C ILE A 16 0.20 -16.32 -1.52
N ALA A 17 0.53 -16.69 -2.76
CA ALA A 17 1.35 -15.87 -3.67
C ALA A 17 0.62 -14.63 -4.22
N VAL A 18 -0.71 -14.58 -4.14
CA VAL A 18 -1.52 -13.48 -4.66
C VAL A 18 -1.44 -12.27 -3.70
N ASP A 19 -0.38 -11.47 -3.86
CA ASP A 19 -0.21 -10.18 -3.18
C ASP A 19 -1.02 -9.09 -3.91
N ARG A 20 -2.19 -8.71 -3.38
CA ARG A 20 -3.09 -7.67 -3.96
C ARG A 20 -3.15 -6.40 -3.09
N PRO A 21 -2.11 -5.54 -3.11
CA PRO A 21 -2.20 -4.21 -2.50
C PRO A 21 -3.09 -3.28 -3.33
N ILE A 22 -3.87 -2.42 -2.66
CA ILE A 22 -4.71 -1.39 -3.31
C ILE A 22 -3.91 -0.16 -3.73
N LEU A 23 -2.81 0.12 -3.03
CA LEU A 23 -1.84 1.15 -3.37
C LEU A 23 -0.44 0.60 -3.06
N LYS A 24 0.48 0.73 -4.01
CA LYS A 24 1.90 0.47 -3.83
C LYS A 24 2.66 1.72 -4.29
N VAL A 25 3.50 2.26 -3.42
CA VAL A 25 4.37 3.41 -3.69
C VAL A 25 5.82 2.98 -3.46
N LYS A 26 6.68 3.25 -4.44
CA LYS A 26 8.12 3.04 -4.34
C LYS A 26 8.82 4.38 -4.18
N PHE A 27 9.75 4.43 -3.24
CA PHE A 27 10.59 5.58 -2.94
C PHE A 27 12.04 5.23 -3.31
N GLU A 28 12.67 6.09 -4.09
CA GLU A 28 14.09 6.01 -4.44
C GLU A 28 14.73 7.39 -4.31
N LYS A 29 15.85 7.46 -3.58
CA LYS A 29 16.64 8.66 -3.33
C LYS A 29 15.83 9.84 -2.79
N GLY A 30 14.84 9.59 -1.94
CA GLY A 30 13.97 10.64 -1.40
C GLY A 30 12.89 11.15 -2.36
N HIS A 31 12.63 10.44 -3.46
CA HIS A 31 11.54 10.76 -4.37
C HIS A 31 10.63 9.56 -4.64
N ILE A 32 9.38 9.85 -5.02
CA ILE A 32 8.42 8.83 -5.42
C ILE A 32 8.78 8.36 -6.84
N SER A 33 9.32 7.16 -6.97
CA SER A 33 9.74 6.59 -8.26
C SER A 33 8.61 5.90 -9.00
N ASN A 34 7.69 5.25 -8.26
CA ASN A 34 6.58 4.52 -8.86
C ASN A 34 5.34 4.53 -7.96
N VAL A 35 4.16 4.67 -8.56
CA VAL A 35 2.86 4.58 -7.88
C VAL A 35 1.96 3.63 -8.66
N LYS A 36 1.50 2.57 -8.01
CA LYS A 36 0.51 1.63 -8.54
C LYS A 36 -0.75 1.69 -7.69
N GLY A 37 -1.87 2.04 -8.30
CA GLY A 37 -3.17 2.20 -7.63
C GLY A 37 -3.59 3.66 -7.48
N HIS A 38 -4.76 3.89 -6.87
CA HIS A 38 -5.27 5.24 -6.64
C HIS A 38 -4.62 5.85 -5.40
N ILE A 39 -4.02 7.03 -5.55
CA ILE A 39 -3.49 7.82 -4.46
C ILE A 39 -4.26 9.14 -4.33
N PRO A 40 -4.83 9.46 -3.15
CA PRO A 40 -5.45 10.76 -2.92
C PRO A 40 -4.44 11.90 -3.12
N PRO A 41 -4.79 13.00 -3.80
CA PRO A 41 -3.85 14.10 -4.09
C PRO A 41 -3.20 14.71 -2.86
N SER A 42 -3.97 14.92 -1.78
CA SER A 42 -3.45 15.43 -0.50
C SER A 42 -2.39 14.50 0.11
N PHE A 43 -2.62 13.19 0.02
CA PHE A 43 -1.66 12.21 0.51
C PHE A 43 -0.41 12.14 -0.36
N LYS A 44 -0.54 12.28 -1.69
CA LYS A 44 0.61 12.35 -2.58
C LYS A 44 1.54 13.52 -2.22
N HIS A 45 0.96 14.71 -1.99
CA HIS A 45 1.74 15.89 -1.60
C HIS A 45 2.46 15.66 -0.26
N ASN A 46 1.74 15.20 0.77
CA ASN A 46 2.33 14.90 2.07
C ASN A 46 3.47 13.87 1.98
N LEU A 47 3.33 12.84 1.14
CA LEU A 47 4.40 11.84 0.93
C LEU A 47 5.61 12.46 0.26
N GLN A 48 5.40 13.37 -0.70
CA GLN A 48 6.48 14.06 -1.38
C GLN A 48 7.23 14.99 -0.42
N ASP A 49 6.51 15.76 0.40
CA ASP A 49 7.11 16.65 1.40
C ASP A 49 7.93 15.87 2.45
N ILE A 50 7.43 14.71 2.88
CA ILE A 50 8.16 13.83 3.80
C ILE A 50 9.44 13.30 3.15
N ALA A 51 9.38 12.91 1.88
CA ALA A 51 10.50 12.34 1.15
C ALA A 51 11.57 13.41 0.81
N GLU A 52 11.16 14.65 0.54
CA GLU A 52 12.06 15.79 0.34
C GLU A 52 12.76 16.21 1.65
N HIS A 53 12.06 16.19 2.78
CA HIS A 53 12.64 16.57 4.07
C HIS A 53 13.56 15.48 4.66
N ASP A 54 13.14 14.22 4.63
CA ASP A 54 13.89 13.09 5.19
C ASP A 54 14.09 12.05 4.07
N PRO A 55 15.11 12.17 3.19
CA PRO A 55 15.32 11.25 2.07
C PRO A 55 15.45 9.80 2.52
N PHE A 56 14.66 8.91 1.92
CA PHE A 56 14.66 7.49 2.23
C PHE A 56 14.38 6.64 0.99
N ASP A 57 14.76 5.38 1.09
CA ASP A 57 14.47 4.34 0.11
C ASP A 57 13.48 3.34 0.68
N GLY A 58 12.68 2.75 -0.21
CA GLY A 58 11.87 1.60 0.12
C GLY A 58 10.49 1.58 -0.53
N GLU A 59 9.62 0.72 -0.01
CA GLU A 59 8.28 0.53 -0.55
C GLU A 59 7.24 0.70 0.55
N MET A 60 6.13 1.34 0.20
CA MET A 60 4.91 1.38 1.01
C MET A 60 3.80 0.66 0.26
N LYS A 61 3.14 -0.28 0.93
CA LYS A 61 1.96 -0.98 0.42
C LYS A 61 0.78 -0.74 1.35
N VAL A 62 -0.39 -0.55 0.74
CA VAL A 62 -1.68 -0.42 1.42
C VAL A 62 -2.54 -1.60 1.05
N TYR A 63 -3.08 -2.27 2.04
CA TYR A 63 -4.00 -3.39 1.91
C TYR A 63 -5.39 -3.01 2.41
N ASN A 64 -6.42 -3.43 1.69
CA ASN A 64 -7.79 -3.31 2.17
C ASN A 64 -8.14 -4.56 2.97
N GLN A 65 -8.37 -4.42 4.27
CA GLN A 65 -8.79 -5.50 5.17
C GLN A 65 -10.23 -5.25 5.64
N ARG A 66 -10.89 -6.29 6.16
CA ARG A 66 -12.26 -6.18 6.69
C ARG A 66 -12.39 -5.13 7.81
N THR A 67 -11.33 -4.96 8.59
CA THR A 67 -11.23 -4.01 9.72
C THR A 67 -10.78 -2.61 9.30
N GLY A 68 -10.47 -2.41 8.01
CA GLY A 68 -9.98 -1.14 7.48
C GLY A 68 -8.72 -1.30 6.64
N MET A 69 -8.06 -0.19 6.36
CA MET A 69 -6.84 -0.20 5.57
C MET A 69 -5.61 -0.45 6.44
N ARG A 70 -4.76 -1.37 5.98
CA ARG A 70 -3.49 -1.68 6.63
C ARG A 70 -2.34 -1.12 5.81
N LEU A 71 -1.52 -0.31 6.46
CA LEU A 71 -0.27 0.19 5.92
C LEU A 71 0.89 -0.75 6.25
N THR A 72 1.73 -1.02 5.26
CA THR A 72 2.93 -1.86 5.42
C THR A 72 4.10 -1.22 4.68
N PHE A 73 5.29 -1.38 5.24
CA PHE A 73 6.52 -0.78 4.73
C PHE A 73 7.59 -1.84 4.52
N SER A 74 8.50 -1.60 3.58
CA SER A 74 9.75 -2.37 3.49
C SER A 74 10.65 -2.09 4.70
N LYS A 75 11.61 -2.98 4.93
CA LYS A 75 12.56 -2.87 6.05
C LYS A 75 13.50 -1.65 5.92
N GLU A 76 13.65 -1.14 4.70
CA GLU A 76 14.52 0.00 4.37
C GLU A 76 13.95 1.33 4.89
N VAL A 77 12.61 1.43 5.03
CA VAL A 77 11.97 2.67 5.46
C VAL A 77 12.22 2.89 6.97
N PRO A 78 12.85 4.00 7.39
CA PRO A 78 13.13 4.27 8.80
C PRO A 78 11.84 4.39 9.64
N LYS A 79 11.85 3.88 10.88
CA LYS A 79 10.66 3.89 11.77
C LYS A 79 10.06 5.28 11.98
N LYS A 80 10.89 6.34 12.03
CA LYS A 80 10.45 7.73 12.15
C LYS A 80 9.61 8.15 10.94
N VAL A 81 10.09 7.85 9.74
CA VAL A 81 9.38 8.11 8.48
C VAL A 81 8.09 7.29 8.40
N GLN A 82 8.13 6.00 8.75
CA GLN A 82 6.93 5.17 8.81
C GLN A 82 5.83 5.78 9.68
N GLN A 83 6.21 6.32 10.85
CA GLN A 83 5.25 6.95 11.75
C GLN A 83 4.72 8.28 11.20
N ARG A 84 5.56 9.12 10.60
CA ARG A 84 5.10 10.34 9.90
C ARG A 84 4.08 10.00 8.81
N ILE A 85 4.38 9.00 7.98
CA ILE A 85 3.48 8.54 6.91
C ILE A 85 2.15 8.04 7.49
N ARG A 86 2.17 7.30 8.60
CA ARG A 86 0.94 6.86 9.28
C ARG A 86 0.11 8.04 9.78
N ASN A 87 0.74 9.08 10.31
CA ASN A 87 0.04 10.25 10.83
C ASN A 87 -0.69 11.05 9.73
N VAL A 88 -0.14 11.07 8.51
CA VAL A 88 -0.74 11.75 7.34
C VAL A 88 -1.61 10.83 6.48
N PHE A 89 -1.81 9.56 6.91
CA PHE A 89 -2.51 8.57 6.10
C PHE A 89 -4.02 8.84 6.05
N PRO A 90 -4.63 8.96 4.84
CA PRO A 90 -6.05 9.29 4.74
C PRO A 90 -6.91 8.03 4.94
N HIS A 91 -7.25 7.74 6.20
CA HIS A 91 -8.12 6.60 6.55
C HIS A 91 -9.49 6.59 5.85
N GLN A 92 -9.96 7.75 5.38
CA GLN A 92 -11.22 7.90 4.65
C GLN A 92 -11.04 8.16 3.13
N GLY A 93 -9.84 8.56 2.68
CA GLY A 93 -9.61 9.05 1.31
C GLY A 93 -9.53 7.97 0.23
N PHE A 94 -9.41 6.70 0.61
CA PHE A 94 -9.38 5.57 -0.35
C PHE A 94 -10.76 4.93 -0.54
N LYS A 95 -11.80 5.38 0.18
CA LYS A 95 -13.17 4.99 -0.13
C LYS A 95 -13.54 5.67 -1.44
N SER A 96 -13.53 4.91 -2.54
CA SER A 96 -14.15 5.36 -3.79
C SER A 96 -15.52 5.91 -3.45
N THR A 97 -15.77 7.18 -3.81
CA THR A 97 -17.07 7.85 -3.73
C THR A 97 -18.07 7.11 -4.61
N LYS A 98 -18.52 5.94 -4.18
CA LYS A 98 -19.50 5.10 -4.87
C LYS A 98 -20.81 5.26 -4.09
N GLY A 99 -21.39 6.45 -4.14
CA GLY A 99 -22.64 6.74 -3.45
C GLY A 99 -22.90 8.21 -3.20
N LYS A 100 -23.18 8.97 -4.27
CA LYS A 100 -24.15 10.08 -4.31
C LYS A 100 -24.14 10.71 -5.70
N LYS A 101 -24.78 10.05 -6.66
CA LYS A 101 -25.54 10.78 -7.67
C LYS A 101 -26.94 10.94 -7.08
N ARG A 102 -27.21 12.10 -6.49
CA ARG A 102 -28.57 12.64 -6.38
C ARG A 102 -28.63 13.75 -7.43
N ALA A 103 -29.39 13.51 -8.49
CA ALA A 103 -29.96 14.49 -9.39
C ALA A 103 -31.26 13.87 -9.88
#